data_AF-A0A9X2YG58-F1
#
_entry.id   AF-A0A9X2YG58-F1
#
_cell.length_a   1.000
_cell.length_b   1.000
_cell.length_c   1.000
_cell.angle_alpha   90.00
_cell.angle_beta   90.00
_cell.angle_gamma   90.00
#
_symmetry.space_group_name_H-M   'P 1'
#
loop_
_entity.id
_entity.type
_entity.pdbx_description
1 polymer ?
#
loop_
_entity_poly.entity_id
_entity_poly.type
_entity_poly.pdbx_seq_one_letter_code
_entity_poly.pdbx_strand_id
1 'polypeptide(L)'
;MVDDDTVREFFRDDEGYLEWLAAHPDGYVINISAAFNTKDARLHHARCHTINGRPSRGEHWTDPYRKVCAAELVTLDDWVADRRMQSVAECGTCRPNHATSRPIAVQPSAKRFLPPSTEGHYFVHGPTTDEASVQAWATDYVRFERLPPWQRELRQEIGDRCRQLDPVPGQVLHATFFGPKFPNADVENLVLYNIGTFNPAGSNGIRFEYGHAEPRSSNEIEWAFSYRYALGPRSDGFSHWHKGRSIASFDWTDLGHFRSEKQLAQVWLALWRAQTSQCMMQSDPNAPFGIRVEVRPPEHRKPVWSGLMKGIIDGVICAFQAHGSPVDPEVLGRLADSLRTDPGEIEKYLLDRSRSVLGLRPRLVSRFKSGVKWDPSDHLCVAGELLAAEDASADGSWAIKGELFEVLR
;
A
#
# COMPACT_ATOMS: atom_id res chain seq x y z
N MET A 1 29.89 24.53 -17.99
CA MET A 1 29.61 23.88 -16.70
C MET A 1 28.95 24.93 -15.83
N VAL A 2 27.63 24.85 -15.70
CA VAL A 2 26.87 25.74 -14.82
C VAL A 2 26.81 25.03 -13.47
N ASP A 3 27.12 25.77 -12.41
CA ASP A 3 27.12 25.33 -11.03
C ASP A 3 25.70 24.88 -10.64
N ASP A 4 25.46 23.55 -10.61
CA ASP A 4 24.13 22.92 -10.43
C ASP A 4 23.86 22.54 -8.96
N ASP A 5 24.85 22.74 -8.07
CA ASP A 5 24.81 22.35 -6.66
C ASP A 5 24.19 23.41 -5.73
N THR A 6 23.62 24.50 -6.26
CA THR A 6 23.15 25.64 -5.46
C THR A 6 21.66 25.93 -5.58
N VAL A 7 21.04 26.34 -4.47
CA VAL A 7 19.65 26.76 -4.44
C VAL A 7 19.46 28.07 -5.20
N ARG A 8 18.44 28.12 -6.07
CA ARG A 8 18.02 29.32 -6.79
C ARG A 8 16.65 29.79 -6.34
N GLU A 9 16.53 31.09 -6.03
CA GLU A 9 15.28 31.71 -5.59
C GLU A 9 14.74 32.64 -6.68
N PHE A 10 13.50 32.42 -7.13
CA PHE A 10 12.80 33.28 -8.08
C PHE A 10 11.61 33.98 -7.40
N PHE A 11 11.52 35.30 -7.57
CA PHE A 11 10.43 36.13 -7.06
C PHE A 11 10.21 37.31 -8.01
N ARG A 12 8.99 37.46 -8.54
CA ARG A 12 8.65 38.37 -9.64
C ARG A 12 9.54 38.21 -10.88
N ASP A 13 9.96 36.98 -11.13
CA ASP A 13 10.80 36.55 -12.25
C ASP A 13 10.27 35.23 -12.81
N ASP A 14 9.17 35.31 -13.56
CA ASP A 14 8.55 34.15 -14.19
C ASP A 14 9.40 33.60 -15.34
N GLU A 15 10.11 34.47 -16.06
CA GLU A 15 10.97 34.09 -17.19
C GLU A 15 12.14 33.23 -16.69
N GLY A 16 12.89 33.69 -15.69
CA GLY A 16 13.98 32.92 -15.09
C GLY A 16 13.50 31.62 -14.43
N TYR A 17 12.32 31.63 -13.81
CA TYR A 17 11.73 30.42 -13.25
C TYR A 17 11.37 29.38 -14.33
N LEU A 18 10.76 29.81 -15.43
CA LEU A 18 10.39 28.92 -16.53
C LEU A 18 11.61 28.39 -17.28
N GLU A 19 12.64 29.21 -17.48
CA GLU A 19 13.94 28.76 -18.00
C GLU A 19 14.58 27.70 -17.10
N TRP A 20 14.54 27.92 -15.78
CA TRP A 20 15.07 26.96 -14.82
C TRP A 20 14.31 25.63 -14.88
N LEU A 21 12.97 25.65 -14.94
CA LEU A 21 12.15 24.43 -15.08
C LEU A 21 12.45 23.67 -16.38
N ALA A 22 12.71 24.38 -17.48
CA ALA A 22 13.06 23.77 -18.76
C ALA A 22 14.43 23.10 -18.71
N ALA A 23 15.40 23.71 -18.00
CA ALA A 23 16.74 23.17 -17.83
C ALA A 23 16.83 22.03 -16.79
N HIS A 24 15.95 22.00 -15.77
CA HIS A 24 15.99 21.05 -14.65
C HIS A 24 14.68 20.26 -14.54
N PRO A 25 14.33 19.42 -15.53
CA PRO A 25 13.04 18.74 -15.56
C PRO A 25 12.89 17.66 -14.48
N ASP A 26 13.99 17.25 -13.85
CA ASP A 26 14.02 16.31 -12.72
C ASP A 26 14.36 17.01 -11.38
N GLY A 27 14.39 18.36 -11.37
CA GLY A 27 14.65 19.15 -10.18
C GLY A 27 13.44 19.32 -9.26
N TYR A 28 13.62 20.07 -8.18
CA TYR A 28 12.65 20.27 -7.11
C TYR A 28 12.40 21.74 -6.85
N VAL A 29 11.17 22.06 -6.43
CA VAL A 29 10.73 23.44 -6.20
C VAL A 29 9.90 23.51 -4.92
N ILE A 30 10.33 24.31 -3.95
CA ILE A 30 9.47 24.79 -2.87
C ILE A 30 8.73 26.02 -3.35
N ASN A 31 7.40 25.93 -3.41
CA ASN A 31 6.52 27.07 -3.58
C ASN A 31 6.14 27.62 -2.20
N ILE A 32 6.55 28.83 -1.86
CA ILE A 32 6.33 29.44 -0.55
C ILE A 32 5.87 30.90 -0.70
N SER A 33 5.11 31.42 0.25
CA SER A 33 4.70 32.83 0.18
C SER A 33 5.91 33.78 0.26
N ALA A 34 5.79 34.99 -0.28
CA ALA A 34 6.85 36.00 -0.20
C ALA A 34 7.32 36.31 1.24
N ALA A 35 6.43 36.11 2.23
CA ALA A 35 6.72 36.28 3.66
C ALA A 35 7.29 35.00 4.34
N PHE A 36 7.61 33.95 3.57
CA PHE A 36 8.14 32.68 4.06
C PHE A 36 7.23 31.96 5.08
N ASN A 37 5.90 32.04 4.90
CA ASN A 37 4.97 31.29 5.74
C ASN A 37 5.01 29.80 5.38
N THR A 38 5.56 28.98 6.29
CA THR A 38 5.73 27.53 6.11
C THR A 38 4.40 26.78 6.03
N LYS A 39 3.31 27.30 6.58
CA LYS A 39 1.98 26.66 6.50
C LYS A 39 1.47 26.54 5.07
N ASP A 40 1.82 27.51 4.23
CA ASP A 40 1.42 27.59 2.82
C ASP A 40 2.51 27.05 1.89
N ALA A 41 3.68 26.71 2.44
CA ALA A 41 4.80 26.17 1.68
C ALA A 41 4.48 24.76 1.18
N ARG A 42 4.76 24.49 -0.09
CA ARG A 42 4.61 23.16 -0.68
C ARG A 42 5.87 22.79 -1.46
N LEU A 43 6.38 21.58 -1.24
CA LEU A 43 7.46 21.00 -2.03
C LEU A 43 6.88 20.30 -3.27
N HIS A 44 7.46 20.55 -4.43
CA HIS A 44 7.06 20.00 -5.71
C HIS A 44 8.25 19.42 -6.47
N HIS A 45 7.96 18.47 -7.37
CA HIS A 45 8.87 18.11 -8.46
C HIS A 45 8.70 19.12 -9.61
N ALA A 46 9.75 19.46 -10.36
CA ALA A 46 9.74 20.47 -11.42
C ALA A 46 8.70 20.20 -12.53
N ARG A 47 8.41 18.92 -12.79
CA ARG A 47 7.33 18.49 -13.71
C ARG A 47 5.91 18.61 -13.14
N CYS A 48 5.73 19.11 -11.92
CA CYS A 48 4.40 19.20 -11.33
C CYS A 48 3.57 20.26 -12.07
N HIS A 49 2.48 19.83 -12.70
CA HIS A 49 1.61 20.71 -13.47
C HIS A 49 0.91 21.82 -12.65
N THR A 50 0.99 21.79 -11.32
CA THR A 50 0.44 22.87 -10.47
C THR A 50 1.40 24.03 -10.34
N ILE A 51 2.67 23.85 -10.74
CA ILE A 51 3.72 24.87 -10.73
C ILE A 51 4.40 25.01 -12.10
N ASN A 52 3.88 24.32 -13.11
CA ASN A 52 4.40 24.27 -14.48
C ASN A 52 3.21 24.31 -15.45
N GLY A 53 3.34 25.00 -16.59
CA GLY A 53 2.25 25.23 -17.55
C GLY A 53 1.58 26.58 -17.37
N ARG A 54 0.25 26.63 -17.21
CA ARG A 54 -0.49 27.87 -16.92
C ARG A 54 -0.75 28.03 -15.41
N PRO A 55 -0.49 29.21 -14.82
CA PRO A 55 -0.80 29.48 -13.42
C PRO A 55 -2.29 29.21 -13.14
N SER A 56 -2.55 28.47 -12.07
CA SER A 56 -3.93 28.13 -11.65
C SER A 56 -4.58 29.24 -10.82
N ARG A 57 -3.81 30.24 -10.41
CA ARG A 57 -4.25 31.44 -9.68
C ARG A 57 -3.43 32.64 -10.16
N GLY A 58 -4.04 33.54 -10.94
CA GLY A 58 -3.40 34.76 -11.45
C GLY A 58 -2.68 34.58 -12.79
N GLU A 59 -1.93 35.60 -13.20
CA GLU A 59 -1.13 35.62 -14.44
C GLU A 59 0.33 35.19 -14.23
N HIS A 60 0.78 35.10 -12.97
CA HIS A 60 2.19 34.94 -12.61
C HIS A 60 2.48 33.70 -11.76
N TRP A 61 3.69 33.13 -11.91
CA TRP A 61 4.16 32.01 -11.09
C TRP A 61 4.85 32.47 -9.82
N THR A 62 5.57 33.58 -9.90
CA THR A 62 6.49 34.09 -8.87
C THR A 62 5.95 35.32 -8.13
N ASP A 63 4.65 35.59 -8.22
CA ASP A 63 3.93 36.63 -7.48
C ASP A 63 2.52 36.11 -7.12
N PRO A 64 2.11 36.04 -5.84
CA PRO A 64 2.80 36.47 -4.60
C PRO A 64 3.73 35.41 -3.98
N TYR A 65 4.08 34.36 -4.74
CA TYR A 65 4.86 33.23 -4.22
C TYR A 65 6.30 33.28 -4.70
N ARG A 66 7.23 32.90 -3.82
CA ARG A 66 8.63 32.65 -4.16
C ARG A 66 8.81 31.18 -4.54
N LYS A 67 9.62 30.92 -5.56
CA LYS A 67 10.03 29.58 -5.98
C LYS A 67 11.47 29.35 -5.57
N VAL A 68 11.69 28.38 -4.70
CA VAL A 68 13.03 28.00 -4.24
C VAL A 68 13.35 26.66 -4.91
N CYS A 69 14.35 26.65 -5.78
CA CYS A 69 14.60 25.59 -6.73
C CYS A 69 15.98 24.98 -6.53
N ALA A 70 16.10 23.66 -6.64
CA ALA A 70 17.38 22.96 -6.68
C ALA A 70 17.27 21.67 -7.51
N ALA A 71 18.39 21.19 -8.04
CA ALA A 71 18.42 19.93 -8.78
C ALA A 71 18.15 18.72 -7.87
N GLU A 72 18.61 18.76 -6.62
CA GLU A 72 18.46 17.68 -5.65
C GLU A 72 17.60 18.07 -4.44
N LEU A 73 16.89 17.09 -3.87
CA LEU A 73 16.05 17.29 -2.67
C LEU A 73 16.87 17.66 -1.44
N VAL A 74 18.03 17.02 -1.26
CA VAL A 74 18.91 17.26 -0.11
C VAL A 74 19.32 18.73 -0.01
N THR A 75 19.56 19.39 -1.15
CA THR A 75 19.91 20.80 -1.21
C THR A 75 18.76 21.72 -0.74
N LEU A 76 17.50 21.33 -0.98
CA LEU A 76 16.34 22.06 -0.46
C LEU A 76 16.10 21.78 1.02
N ASP A 77 16.35 20.56 1.49
CA ASP A 77 16.28 20.21 2.91
C ASP A 77 17.32 20.99 3.73
N ASP A 78 18.55 21.10 3.24
CA ASP A 78 19.61 21.91 3.84
C ASP A 78 19.21 23.38 3.90
N TRP A 79 18.63 23.93 2.82
CA TRP A 79 18.13 25.31 2.80
C TRP A 79 16.97 25.55 3.79
N VAL A 80 16.06 24.59 3.96
CA VAL A 80 14.97 24.64 4.96
C VAL A 80 15.54 24.63 6.38
N ALA A 81 16.55 23.79 6.62
CA ALA A 81 17.22 23.66 7.91
C ALA A 81 18.00 24.93 8.29
N ASP A 82 18.79 25.49 7.35
CA ASP A 82 19.58 26.71 7.55
C ASP A 82 18.70 27.91 7.94
N ARG A 83 17.50 28.00 7.35
CA ARG A 83 16.53 29.04 7.65
C ARG A 83 15.64 28.74 8.86
N ARG A 84 15.88 27.61 9.56
CA ARG A 84 15.14 27.14 10.74
C ARG A 84 13.63 27.10 10.52
N MET A 85 13.21 26.72 9.32
CA MET A 85 11.81 26.61 8.97
C MET A 85 11.19 25.32 9.56
N GLN A 86 9.88 25.37 9.84
CA GLN A 86 9.12 24.14 10.06
C GLN A 86 9.08 23.31 8.77
N SER A 87 8.91 22.00 8.89
CA SER A 87 8.87 21.07 7.76
C SER A 87 7.91 21.54 6.65
N VAL A 88 8.40 21.57 5.41
CA VAL A 88 7.59 21.93 4.23
C VAL A 88 6.74 20.73 3.83
N ALA A 89 5.42 20.92 3.71
CA ALA A 89 4.52 19.85 3.30
C ALA A 89 4.73 19.51 1.81
N GLU A 90 4.67 18.22 1.47
CA GLU A 90 4.73 17.80 0.07
C GLU A 90 3.45 18.16 -0.68
N CYS A 91 3.60 18.48 -1.96
CA CYS A 91 2.47 18.61 -2.86
C CYS A 91 1.80 17.24 -3.03
N GLY A 92 0.53 17.15 -2.62
CA GLY A 92 -0.26 15.92 -2.76
C GLY A 92 -0.44 15.45 -4.22
N THR A 93 -0.21 16.33 -5.20
CA THR A 93 -0.32 16.03 -6.63
C THR A 93 0.93 15.35 -7.19
N CYS A 94 2.14 15.83 -6.87
CA CYS A 94 3.37 15.29 -7.44
C CYS A 94 4.21 14.44 -6.49
N ARG A 95 3.98 14.50 -5.18
CA ARG A 95 4.66 13.66 -4.15
C ARG A 95 6.17 13.50 -4.40
N PRO A 96 6.93 14.61 -4.35
CA PRO A 96 8.30 14.69 -4.86
C PRO A 96 9.30 13.73 -4.19
N ASN A 97 9.07 13.29 -2.95
CA ASN A 97 9.96 12.34 -2.26
C ASN A 97 9.85 10.88 -2.75
N HIS A 98 8.98 10.59 -3.73
CA HIS A 98 8.86 9.27 -4.35
C HIS A 98 9.59 9.14 -5.70
N ALA A 99 10.31 10.17 -6.14
CA ALA A 99 10.87 10.26 -7.49
C ALA A 99 12.42 10.14 -7.52
N THR A 100 13.01 9.07 -7.01
CA THR A 100 14.44 8.77 -7.25
C THR A 100 14.71 7.28 -7.43
N SER A 101 14.68 6.81 -8.69
CA SER A 101 15.65 5.87 -9.29
C SER A 101 15.32 5.61 -10.78
N ARG A 102 16.31 5.79 -11.67
CA ARG A 102 16.28 5.53 -13.14
C ARG A 102 17.62 4.87 -13.52
N PRO A 103 17.72 4.04 -14.60
CA PRO A 103 17.40 4.43 -15.97
C PRO A 103 16.56 3.44 -16.82
N ILE A 104 15.84 4.05 -17.76
CA ILE A 104 15.32 3.61 -19.07
C ILE A 104 15.37 2.10 -19.36
N ALA A 105 14.25 1.42 -19.07
CA ALA A 105 13.71 0.42 -19.98
C ALA A 105 12.53 1.08 -20.70
N VAL A 106 12.44 0.89 -22.02
CA VAL A 106 11.34 1.37 -22.85
C VAL A 106 10.03 0.83 -22.28
N GLN A 107 9.33 1.64 -21.48
CA GLN A 107 7.99 1.31 -21.02
C GLN A 107 7.01 1.67 -22.15
N PRO A 108 6.08 0.76 -22.50
CA PRO A 108 4.93 1.14 -23.31
C PRO A 108 4.23 2.28 -22.59
N SER A 109 3.93 3.35 -23.34
CA SER A 109 3.25 4.56 -22.90
C SER A 109 2.36 4.37 -21.67
N ALA A 110 2.78 4.96 -20.54
CA ALA A 110 1.92 5.15 -19.39
C ALA A 110 0.68 5.92 -19.86
N LYS A 111 -0.46 5.22 -19.98
CA LYS A 111 -1.76 5.85 -20.25
C LYS A 111 -1.96 6.94 -19.20
N ARG A 112 -2.02 8.17 -19.69
CA ARG A 112 -2.33 9.41 -18.96
C ARG A 112 -3.53 9.18 -18.05
N PHE A 113 -3.33 9.27 -16.74
CA PHE A 113 -4.39 9.07 -15.75
C PHE A 113 -5.49 10.11 -15.94
N LEU A 114 -6.69 9.61 -16.21
CA LEU A 114 -7.89 10.41 -16.32
C LEU A 114 -8.47 10.67 -14.91
N PRO A 115 -9.10 11.84 -14.67
CA PRO A 115 -9.96 12.02 -13.50
C PRO A 115 -11.03 10.91 -13.45
N PRO A 116 -11.62 10.61 -12.28
CA PRO A 116 -12.64 9.57 -12.17
C PRO A 116 -13.72 9.82 -13.21
N SER A 117 -13.96 8.82 -14.06
CA SER A 117 -15.00 8.96 -15.06
C SER A 117 -16.35 9.05 -14.36
N THR A 118 -17.01 10.19 -14.52
CA THR A 118 -18.38 10.40 -14.01
C THR A 118 -19.36 9.46 -14.72
N GLU A 119 -19.01 9.05 -15.94
CA GLU A 119 -19.71 8.08 -16.77
C GLU A 119 -18.85 6.80 -16.83
N GLY A 120 -19.32 5.71 -16.23
CA GLY A 120 -18.62 4.44 -16.27
C GLY A 120 -19.60 3.31 -16.48
N HIS A 121 -19.12 2.25 -17.12
CA HIS A 121 -19.90 1.05 -17.33
C HIS A 121 -19.31 -0.06 -16.48
N TYR A 122 -20.18 -0.95 -16.05
CA TYR A 122 -19.79 -2.20 -15.43
C TYR A 122 -20.75 -3.30 -15.84
N PHE A 123 -20.29 -4.53 -15.70
CA PHE A 123 -21.08 -5.73 -15.89
C PHE A 123 -20.69 -6.73 -14.80
N VAL A 124 -21.67 -7.37 -14.16
CA VAL A 124 -21.42 -8.39 -13.14
C VAL A 124 -22.16 -9.68 -13.52
N HIS A 125 -21.45 -10.78 -13.49
CA HIS A 125 -21.92 -12.12 -13.79
C HIS A 125 -21.77 -13.03 -12.56
N GLY A 126 -22.69 -14.00 -12.42
CA GLY A 126 -22.67 -15.00 -11.36
C GLY A 126 -23.07 -14.48 -9.97
N PRO A 127 -23.18 -15.36 -8.96
CA PRO A 127 -23.05 -16.80 -9.11
C PRO A 127 -24.23 -17.40 -9.88
N THR A 128 -24.00 -18.53 -10.54
CA THR A 128 -25.05 -19.33 -11.19
C THR A 128 -25.17 -20.68 -10.49
N THR A 129 -26.18 -21.48 -10.83
CA THR A 129 -26.35 -22.83 -10.27
C THR A 129 -25.14 -23.74 -10.54
N ASP A 130 -24.47 -23.54 -11.67
CA ASP A 130 -23.34 -24.36 -12.12
C ASP A 130 -21.97 -23.74 -11.80
N GLU A 131 -21.93 -22.44 -11.48
CA GLU A 131 -20.70 -21.69 -11.25
C GLU A 131 -20.77 -20.89 -9.95
N ALA A 132 -20.08 -21.39 -8.92
CA ALA A 132 -19.87 -20.70 -7.65
C ALA A 132 -18.79 -19.60 -7.76
N SER A 133 -18.95 -18.72 -8.75
CA SER A 133 -18.05 -17.59 -9.01
C SER A 133 -18.82 -16.32 -9.32
N VAL A 134 -18.29 -15.19 -8.88
CA VAL A 134 -18.74 -13.84 -9.24
C VAL A 134 -17.63 -13.21 -10.05
N GLN A 135 -17.98 -12.72 -11.23
CA GLN A 135 -17.05 -12.01 -12.11
C GLN A 135 -17.62 -10.63 -12.38
N ALA A 136 -16.78 -9.61 -12.34
CA ALA A 136 -17.17 -8.25 -12.65
C ALA A 136 -16.18 -7.62 -13.60
N TRP A 137 -16.67 -6.84 -14.54
CA TRP A 137 -15.89 -6.04 -15.48
C TRP A 137 -16.28 -4.58 -15.33
N ALA A 138 -15.31 -3.69 -15.45
CA ALA A 138 -15.53 -2.27 -15.27
C ALA A 138 -14.59 -1.44 -16.15
N THR A 139 -15.06 -0.26 -16.54
CA THR A 139 -14.26 0.71 -17.30
C THR A 139 -13.24 1.45 -16.43
N ASP A 140 -13.45 1.48 -15.10
CA ASP A 140 -12.49 1.96 -14.09
C ASP A 140 -12.56 1.07 -12.84
N TYR A 141 -11.50 1.01 -12.04
CA TYR A 141 -11.50 0.21 -10.82
C TYR A 141 -12.22 0.93 -9.66
N VAL A 142 -12.71 0.15 -8.68
CA VAL A 142 -13.40 0.68 -7.49
C VAL A 142 -12.41 1.37 -6.57
N ARG A 143 -12.59 2.69 -6.38
CA ARG A 143 -11.69 3.53 -5.58
C ARG A 143 -12.04 3.48 -4.09
N PHE A 144 -11.07 3.79 -3.24
CA PHE A 144 -11.28 3.86 -1.79
C PHE A 144 -12.23 5.02 -1.39
N GLU A 145 -12.03 6.21 -1.95
CA GLU A 145 -12.79 7.42 -1.63
C GLU A 145 -13.33 8.09 -2.91
N ARG A 146 -14.35 8.95 -2.73
CA ARG A 146 -14.97 9.74 -3.80
C ARG A 146 -15.53 8.87 -4.94
N LEU A 147 -16.19 7.79 -4.56
CA LEU A 147 -16.84 6.86 -5.47
C LEU A 147 -17.96 7.57 -6.27
N PRO A 148 -17.88 7.63 -7.62
CA PRO A 148 -19.03 8.03 -8.42
C PRO A 148 -20.20 7.03 -8.22
N PRO A 149 -21.46 7.43 -8.52
CA PRO A 149 -22.63 6.57 -8.32
C PRO A 149 -22.46 5.14 -8.86
N TRP A 150 -22.00 5.00 -10.10
CA TRP A 150 -21.83 3.68 -10.74
C TRP A 150 -20.81 2.78 -10.02
N GLN A 151 -19.75 3.34 -9.40
CA GLN A 151 -18.80 2.53 -8.61
C GLN A 151 -19.40 2.09 -7.27
N ARG A 152 -20.28 2.90 -6.68
CA ARG A 152 -21.02 2.50 -5.47
C ARG A 152 -21.97 1.35 -5.77
N GLU A 153 -22.64 1.40 -6.91
CA GLU A 153 -23.51 0.32 -7.40
C GLU A 153 -22.72 -0.94 -7.72
N LEU A 154 -21.64 -0.86 -8.51
CA LEU A 154 -20.74 -1.99 -8.79
C LEU A 154 -20.23 -2.65 -7.51
N ARG A 155 -19.75 -1.86 -6.55
CA ARG A 155 -19.29 -2.33 -5.25
C ARG A 155 -20.39 -3.10 -4.51
N GLN A 156 -21.58 -2.51 -4.46
CA GLN A 156 -22.73 -3.11 -3.80
C GLN A 156 -23.12 -4.43 -4.50
N GLU A 157 -23.17 -4.45 -5.83
CA GLU A 157 -23.56 -5.63 -6.59
C GLU A 157 -22.57 -6.79 -6.45
N ILE A 158 -21.26 -6.52 -6.50
CA ILE A 158 -20.24 -7.53 -6.21
C ILE A 158 -20.46 -8.08 -4.79
N GLY A 159 -20.64 -7.20 -3.81
CA GLY A 159 -20.84 -7.59 -2.41
C GLY A 159 -22.11 -8.42 -2.21
N ASP A 160 -23.22 -8.04 -2.84
CA ASP A 160 -24.51 -8.73 -2.78
C ASP A 160 -24.44 -10.12 -3.42
N ARG A 161 -23.77 -10.25 -4.56
CA ARG A 161 -23.55 -11.55 -5.24
C ARG A 161 -22.57 -12.43 -4.47
N CYS A 162 -21.50 -11.89 -3.90
CA CYS A 162 -20.57 -12.67 -3.09
C CYS A 162 -21.22 -13.20 -1.80
N ARG A 163 -22.26 -12.55 -1.26
CA ARG A 163 -23.02 -13.10 -0.12
C ARG A 163 -23.82 -14.35 -0.45
N GLN A 164 -24.03 -14.64 -1.74
CA GLN A 164 -24.70 -15.85 -2.21
C GLN A 164 -23.72 -17.05 -2.34
N LEU A 165 -22.41 -16.82 -2.22
CA LEU A 165 -21.41 -17.89 -2.18
C LEU A 165 -21.41 -18.54 -0.79
N ASP A 166 -21.58 -19.86 -0.75
CA ASP A 166 -21.64 -20.67 0.46
C ASP A 166 -20.48 -21.69 0.48
N PRO A 167 -19.34 -21.37 1.12
CA PRO A 167 -18.16 -22.24 1.12
C PRO A 167 -18.36 -23.47 2.02
N VAL A 168 -18.14 -24.66 1.47
CA VAL A 168 -18.07 -25.89 2.28
C VAL A 168 -16.71 -26.04 2.96
N PRO A 169 -16.56 -26.87 4.02
CA PRO A 169 -15.27 -27.12 4.64
C PRO A 169 -14.20 -27.52 3.62
N GLY A 170 -13.02 -26.91 3.72
CA GLY A 170 -11.93 -27.11 2.77
C GLY A 170 -11.99 -26.24 1.52
N GLN A 171 -13.03 -25.42 1.33
CA GLN A 171 -13.05 -24.35 0.32
C GLN A 171 -12.68 -23.00 0.92
N VAL A 172 -12.07 -22.14 0.10
CA VAL A 172 -11.70 -20.77 0.46
C VAL A 172 -12.17 -19.81 -0.63
N LEU A 173 -12.37 -18.55 -0.28
CA LEU A 173 -12.63 -17.50 -1.26
C LEU A 173 -11.33 -17.14 -1.98
N HIS A 174 -11.30 -17.30 -3.30
CA HIS A 174 -10.22 -16.81 -4.13
C HIS A 174 -10.65 -15.54 -4.87
N ALA A 175 -10.07 -14.40 -4.47
CA ALA A 175 -10.30 -13.08 -5.03
C ALA A 175 -9.16 -12.65 -5.96
N THR A 176 -9.45 -12.34 -7.22
CA THR A 176 -8.45 -11.94 -8.20
C THR A 176 -8.81 -10.59 -8.81
N PHE A 177 -7.85 -9.67 -8.85
CA PHE A 177 -7.99 -8.40 -9.55
C PHE A 177 -7.17 -8.41 -10.83
N PHE A 178 -7.75 -7.93 -11.93
CA PHE A 178 -7.10 -7.78 -13.22
C PHE A 178 -7.21 -6.34 -13.71
N GLY A 179 -6.18 -5.91 -14.43
CA GLY A 179 -6.09 -4.57 -14.99
C GLY A 179 -4.93 -3.77 -14.37
N PRO A 180 -4.61 -2.60 -14.93
CA PRO A 180 -3.45 -1.83 -14.48
C PRO A 180 -3.66 -1.31 -13.05
N LYS A 181 -2.75 -1.63 -12.13
CA LYS A 181 -2.69 -1.01 -10.80
C LYS A 181 -1.67 0.12 -10.72
N PHE A 182 -1.90 1.09 -9.83
CA PHE A 182 -0.86 2.04 -9.47
C PHE A 182 0.33 1.29 -8.81
N PRO A 183 1.57 1.74 -9.02
CA PRO A 183 2.74 1.08 -8.42
C PRO A 183 2.62 0.88 -6.91
N ASN A 184 2.05 1.88 -6.21
CA ASN A 184 1.85 1.90 -4.77
C ASN A 184 0.44 1.47 -4.32
N ALA A 185 -0.37 0.87 -5.21
CA ALA A 185 -1.67 0.32 -4.83
C ALA A 185 -1.51 -1.13 -4.37
N ASP A 186 -2.19 -1.44 -3.27
CA ASP A 186 -2.17 -2.77 -2.67
C ASP A 186 -3.27 -3.63 -3.29
N VAL A 187 -2.97 -4.89 -3.57
CA VAL A 187 -3.86 -5.77 -4.33
C VAL A 187 -5.10 -6.09 -3.51
N GLU A 188 -4.93 -6.33 -2.22
CA GLU A 188 -6.01 -6.57 -1.28
C GLU A 188 -6.91 -5.34 -1.10
N ASN A 189 -6.37 -4.12 -1.24
CA ASN A 189 -7.19 -2.91 -1.27
C ASN A 189 -8.10 -2.90 -2.51
N LEU A 190 -7.56 -3.25 -3.68
CA LEU A 190 -8.28 -3.26 -4.94
C LEU A 190 -9.37 -4.34 -5.01
N VAL A 191 -9.09 -5.52 -4.47
CA VAL A 191 -9.96 -6.71 -4.62
C VAL A 191 -10.78 -7.04 -3.37
N LEU A 192 -10.39 -6.56 -2.18
CA LEU A 192 -11.12 -6.85 -0.93
C LEU A 192 -11.65 -5.57 -0.29
N TYR A 193 -10.78 -4.69 0.23
CA TYR A 193 -11.20 -3.62 1.15
C TYR A 193 -12.07 -2.54 0.51
N ASN A 194 -11.79 -2.17 -0.74
CA ASN A 194 -12.62 -1.20 -1.45
C ASN A 194 -13.98 -1.80 -1.88
N ILE A 195 -14.13 -3.13 -1.77
CA ILE A 195 -15.28 -3.86 -2.29
C ILE A 195 -16.27 -4.20 -1.16
N GLY A 196 -15.84 -4.95 -0.14
CA GLY A 196 -16.74 -5.41 0.90
C GLY A 196 -16.10 -6.30 1.94
N THR A 197 -16.93 -6.92 2.77
CA THR A 197 -16.47 -7.73 3.92
C THR A 197 -16.38 -9.22 3.62
N PHE A 198 -17.05 -9.74 2.58
CA PHE A 198 -16.97 -11.15 2.18
C PHE A 198 -17.23 -12.18 3.30
N ASN A 199 -17.99 -11.83 4.35
CA ASN A 199 -18.13 -12.68 5.55
C ASN A 199 -18.62 -14.11 5.27
N PRO A 200 -19.66 -14.34 4.43
CA PRO A 200 -20.09 -15.72 4.12
C PRO A 200 -19.05 -16.44 3.24
N ALA A 201 -18.70 -15.84 2.11
CA ALA A 201 -17.82 -16.42 1.11
C ALA A 201 -16.41 -16.74 1.63
N GLY A 202 -15.85 -15.87 2.47
CA GLY A 202 -14.51 -15.99 3.03
C GLY A 202 -14.47 -16.69 4.39
N SER A 203 -15.56 -17.32 4.85
CA SER A 203 -15.69 -17.86 6.22
C SER A 203 -14.70 -18.97 6.59
N ASN A 204 -14.08 -19.61 5.61
CA ASN A 204 -13.05 -20.65 5.78
C ASN A 204 -11.63 -20.16 5.45
N GLY A 205 -11.48 -18.90 5.04
CA GLY A 205 -10.22 -18.31 4.59
C GLY A 205 -10.37 -17.54 3.28
N ILE A 206 -9.40 -16.67 3.02
CA ILE A 206 -9.36 -15.83 1.82
C ILE A 206 -7.97 -15.94 1.18
N ARG A 207 -7.96 -16.13 -0.13
CA ARG A 207 -6.82 -16.01 -1.03
C ARG A 207 -7.04 -14.81 -1.93
N PHE A 208 -6.01 -13.99 -2.14
CA PHE A 208 -6.04 -12.93 -3.13
C PHE A 208 -4.83 -12.97 -4.05
N GLU A 209 -4.99 -12.53 -5.29
CA GLU A 209 -3.87 -12.38 -6.23
C GLU A 209 -4.09 -11.29 -7.28
N TYR A 210 -2.99 -10.74 -7.79
CA TYR A 210 -2.99 -9.84 -8.94
C TYR A 210 -2.87 -10.65 -10.23
N GLY A 211 -3.93 -10.66 -11.03
CA GLY A 211 -4.04 -11.45 -12.24
C GLY A 211 -3.31 -10.84 -13.44
N HIS A 212 -2.78 -11.71 -14.30
CA HIS A 212 -1.97 -11.31 -15.45
C HIS A 212 -2.79 -11.04 -16.73
N ALA A 213 -3.89 -11.77 -16.95
CA ALA A 213 -4.67 -11.71 -18.18
C ALA A 213 -6.17 -11.67 -17.91
N GLU A 214 -6.85 -10.75 -18.59
CA GLU A 214 -8.29 -10.52 -18.46
C GLU A 214 -9.11 -11.77 -18.80
N PRO A 215 -10.19 -12.08 -18.06
CA PRO A 215 -11.28 -12.87 -18.57
C PRO A 215 -11.87 -12.13 -19.78
N ARG A 216 -11.72 -12.70 -20.98
CA ARG A 216 -12.29 -12.12 -22.21
C ARG A 216 -13.80 -11.94 -22.03
N SER A 217 -14.29 -10.71 -22.10
CA SER A 217 -15.73 -10.46 -22.22
C SER A 217 -16.14 -10.65 -23.68
N SER A 218 -17.33 -11.20 -23.93
CA SER A 218 -17.92 -11.36 -25.27
C SER A 218 -18.54 -10.06 -25.83
N ASN A 219 -18.42 -8.94 -25.12
CA ASN A 219 -19.16 -7.70 -25.42
C ASN A 219 -18.31 -6.70 -26.22
N GLU A 220 -18.97 -5.81 -26.96
CA GLU A 220 -18.35 -4.74 -27.78
C GLU A 220 -17.63 -3.64 -26.94
N ILE A 221 -17.73 -3.69 -25.60
CA ILE A 221 -17.11 -2.75 -24.67
C ILE A 221 -15.75 -3.27 -24.24
N GLU A 222 -14.71 -2.45 -24.42
CA GLU A 222 -13.36 -2.70 -23.87
C GLU A 222 -13.39 -2.47 -22.35
N TRP A 223 -13.27 -3.56 -21.58
CA TRP A 223 -13.23 -3.49 -20.12
C TRP A 223 -11.79 -3.44 -19.63
N ALA A 224 -11.36 -2.29 -19.10
CA ALA A 224 -9.99 -2.12 -18.62
C ALA A 224 -9.68 -2.84 -17.30
N PHE A 225 -10.72 -3.23 -16.55
CA PHE A 225 -10.59 -3.83 -15.22
C PHE A 225 -11.55 -5.00 -15.07
N SER A 226 -11.12 -6.03 -14.35
CA SER A 226 -12.02 -7.09 -13.91
C SER A 226 -11.68 -7.64 -12.54
N TYR A 227 -12.67 -8.27 -11.93
CA TYR A 227 -12.63 -8.88 -10.61
C TYR A 227 -13.20 -10.29 -10.73
N ARG A 228 -12.60 -11.23 -10.02
CA ARG A 228 -13.12 -12.59 -9.90
C ARG A 228 -13.12 -13.01 -8.45
N TYR A 229 -14.23 -13.57 -8.00
CA TYR A 229 -14.43 -14.12 -6.66
C TYR A 229 -14.96 -15.53 -6.83
N ALA A 230 -14.16 -16.54 -6.53
CA ALA A 230 -14.57 -17.93 -6.72
C ALA A 230 -14.28 -18.75 -5.47
N LEU A 231 -15.14 -19.72 -5.19
CA LEU A 231 -14.84 -20.74 -4.21
C LEU A 231 -13.89 -21.78 -4.84
N GLY A 232 -12.79 -22.08 -4.15
CA GLY A 232 -11.82 -23.07 -4.61
C GLY A 232 -11.29 -23.91 -3.45
N PRO A 233 -10.76 -25.11 -3.72
CA PRO A 233 -10.09 -25.92 -2.71
C PRO A 233 -8.97 -25.15 -1.99
N ARG A 234 -8.89 -25.33 -0.67
CA ARG A 234 -7.80 -24.82 0.17
C ARG A 234 -6.43 -25.30 -0.32
N SER A 235 -6.35 -26.54 -0.80
CA SER A 235 -5.12 -27.16 -1.31
C SER A 235 -4.59 -26.51 -2.58
N ASP A 236 -5.44 -25.80 -3.31
CA ASP A 236 -5.01 -25.12 -4.54
C ASP A 236 -4.03 -23.99 -4.22
N GLY A 237 -3.22 -23.62 -5.20
CA GLY A 237 -2.34 -22.46 -5.09
C GLY A 237 -2.96 -21.19 -5.65
N PHE A 238 -2.08 -20.27 -6.00
CA PHE A 238 -2.37 -19.10 -6.81
C PHE A 238 -2.53 -19.52 -8.28
N SER A 239 -3.39 -18.84 -9.03
CA SER A 239 -3.67 -19.16 -10.44
C SER A 239 -2.73 -18.41 -11.39
N HIS A 240 -2.22 -17.27 -10.94
CA HIS A 240 -1.43 -16.33 -11.75
C HIS A 240 0.01 -16.17 -11.28
N TRP A 241 0.38 -16.82 -10.18
CA TRP A 241 1.71 -16.77 -9.61
C TRP A 241 2.18 -18.16 -9.18
N HIS A 242 3.41 -18.48 -9.52
CA HIS A 242 4.09 -19.66 -9.04
C HIS A 242 4.87 -19.30 -7.77
N LYS A 243 4.70 -20.09 -6.71
CA LYS A 243 5.50 -19.97 -5.50
C LYS A 243 6.97 -20.31 -5.83
N GLY A 244 7.85 -19.34 -5.64
CA GLY A 244 9.29 -19.51 -5.71
C GLY A 244 9.89 -19.95 -4.37
N ARG A 245 11.12 -19.52 -4.10
CA ARG A 245 11.81 -19.84 -2.83
C ARG A 245 11.16 -19.12 -1.65
N SER A 246 11.16 -19.77 -0.49
CA SER A 246 10.78 -19.14 0.77
C SER A 246 11.89 -18.19 1.24
N ILE A 247 11.54 -16.96 1.61
CA ILE A 247 12.48 -15.93 2.07
C ILE A 247 12.46 -15.78 3.59
N ALA A 248 11.31 -16.03 4.20
CA ALA A 248 11.15 -16.13 5.64
C ALA A 248 9.99 -17.04 6.01
N SER A 249 10.08 -17.69 7.17
CA SER A 249 9.00 -18.45 7.76
C SER A 249 8.91 -18.19 9.25
N PHE A 250 7.76 -18.46 9.84
CA PHE A 250 7.53 -18.40 11.27
C PHE A 250 6.55 -19.48 11.68
N ASP A 251 6.87 -20.17 12.77
CA ASP A 251 5.98 -21.17 13.36
C ASP A 251 4.94 -20.52 14.27
N TRP A 252 4.01 -21.34 14.79
CA TRP A 252 2.92 -20.94 15.64
C TRP A 252 3.35 -19.93 16.70
N THR A 253 2.88 -18.72 16.50
CA THR A 253 3.18 -17.54 17.30
C THR A 253 1.90 -17.08 17.96
N ASP A 254 1.90 -17.08 19.29
CA ASP A 254 0.79 -16.58 20.08
C ASP A 254 0.69 -15.06 19.93
N LEU A 255 -0.45 -14.60 19.44
CA LEU A 255 -0.81 -13.20 19.34
C LEU A 255 -1.55 -12.72 20.59
N GLY A 256 -2.01 -13.62 21.46
CA GLY A 256 -2.87 -13.31 22.59
C GLY A 256 -4.28 -12.90 22.15
N HIS A 257 -4.99 -12.15 23.00
CA HIS A 257 -6.28 -11.57 22.63
C HIS A 257 -6.10 -10.24 21.89
N PHE A 258 -6.76 -10.06 20.75
CA PHE A 258 -6.84 -8.75 20.10
C PHE A 258 -7.62 -7.78 20.98
N ARG A 259 -6.93 -6.72 21.43
CA ARG A 259 -7.49 -5.70 22.35
C ARG A 259 -8.23 -4.58 21.62
N SER A 260 -8.00 -4.42 20.31
CA SER A 260 -8.62 -3.39 19.47
C SER A 260 -8.46 -3.72 17.97
N GLU A 261 -8.93 -2.83 17.10
CA GLU A 261 -8.70 -2.88 15.63
C GLU A 261 -7.22 -2.78 15.24
N LYS A 262 -6.32 -2.29 16.13
CA LYS A 262 -4.88 -2.14 15.85
C LYS A 262 -4.11 -3.46 15.99
N GLN A 263 -4.48 -4.44 15.18
CA GLN A 263 -3.91 -5.79 15.17
C GLN A 263 -2.47 -5.81 14.65
N LEU A 264 -2.13 -4.92 13.71
CA LEU A 264 -0.82 -4.85 13.05
C LEU A 264 0.34 -4.78 14.04
N ALA A 265 0.34 -3.78 14.92
CA ALA A 265 1.44 -3.57 15.86
C ALA A 265 1.57 -4.74 16.85
N GLN A 266 0.46 -5.38 17.20
CA GLN A 266 0.43 -6.55 18.08
C GLN A 266 1.03 -7.78 17.38
N VAL A 267 0.69 -8.01 16.11
CA VAL A 267 1.26 -9.08 15.26
C VAL A 267 2.77 -8.87 15.09
N TRP A 268 3.18 -7.64 14.75
CA TRP A 268 4.58 -7.27 14.62
C TRP A 268 5.38 -7.61 15.90
N LEU A 269 4.90 -7.15 17.07
CA LEU A 269 5.60 -7.38 18.33
C LEU A 269 5.66 -8.87 18.70
N ALA A 270 4.57 -9.61 18.47
CA ALA A 270 4.50 -11.03 18.78
C ALA A 270 5.54 -11.85 17.98
N LEU A 271 5.67 -11.58 16.68
CA LEU A 271 6.67 -12.24 15.82
C LEU A 271 8.11 -11.94 16.25
N TRP A 272 8.40 -10.68 16.65
CA TRP A 272 9.71 -10.32 17.17
C TRP A 272 10.04 -11.08 18.45
N ARG A 273 9.08 -11.17 19.39
CA ARG A 273 9.25 -11.86 20.68
C ARG A 273 9.33 -13.37 20.58
N ALA A 274 8.57 -14.00 19.68
CA ALA A 274 8.51 -15.46 19.59
C ALA A 274 9.85 -16.07 19.19
N GLN A 275 10.71 -15.34 18.47
CA GLN A 275 11.99 -15.83 17.92
C GLN A 275 11.85 -17.12 17.08
N THR A 276 10.63 -17.51 16.72
CA THR A 276 10.30 -18.64 15.84
C THR A 276 10.50 -18.30 14.37
N SER A 277 10.81 -17.03 14.06
CA SER A 277 11.04 -16.57 12.69
C SER A 277 12.40 -17.02 12.19
N GLN A 278 12.41 -17.69 11.04
CA GLN A 278 13.62 -18.06 10.32
C GLN A 278 13.74 -17.20 9.07
N CYS A 279 14.80 -16.39 9.01
CA CYS A 279 15.15 -15.60 7.84
C CYS A 279 16.14 -16.39 7.00
N MET A 280 15.75 -16.77 5.79
CA MET A 280 16.56 -17.66 4.95
C MET A 280 17.45 -16.87 4.00
N MET A 281 16.91 -15.80 3.38
CA MET A 281 17.66 -15.00 2.42
C MET A 281 17.08 -13.59 2.30
N GLN A 282 17.93 -12.61 1.98
CA GLN A 282 17.45 -11.30 1.58
C GLN A 282 16.85 -11.36 0.18
N SER A 283 15.64 -10.81 0.03
CA SER A 283 15.02 -10.57 -1.26
C SER A 283 15.49 -9.22 -1.82
N ASP A 284 15.36 -9.03 -3.13
CA ASP A 284 15.33 -7.68 -3.70
C ASP A 284 14.17 -6.90 -3.02
N PRO A 285 14.44 -5.76 -2.35
CA PRO A 285 13.42 -4.97 -1.67
C PRO A 285 12.30 -4.44 -2.58
N ASN A 286 12.52 -4.46 -3.91
CA ASN A 286 11.56 -4.01 -4.92
C ASN A 286 10.91 -5.17 -5.69
N ALA A 287 11.31 -6.42 -5.44
CA ALA A 287 10.70 -7.56 -6.09
C ALA A 287 9.30 -7.83 -5.53
N PRO A 288 8.35 -8.25 -6.38
CA PRO A 288 7.07 -8.73 -5.91
C PRO A 288 7.26 -10.00 -5.07
N PHE A 289 6.45 -10.14 -4.04
CA PHE A 289 6.46 -11.30 -3.16
C PHE A 289 5.04 -11.79 -2.89
N GLY A 290 4.95 -12.99 -2.33
CA GLY A 290 3.72 -13.55 -1.82
C GLY A 290 3.82 -13.90 -0.34
N ILE A 291 2.65 -14.01 0.29
CA ILE A 291 2.52 -14.32 1.71
C ILE A 291 1.48 -15.42 1.93
N ARG A 292 1.76 -16.32 2.87
CA ARG A 292 0.80 -17.33 3.33
C ARG A 292 0.78 -17.31 4.84
N VAL A 293 -0.40 -17.12 5.42
CA VAL A 293 -0.62 -17.14 6.86
C VAL A 293 -1.77 -18.07 7.20
N GLU A 294 -1.53 -18.96 8.14
CA GLU A 294 -2.57 -19.74 8.79
C GLU A 294 -2.89 -19.15 10.16
N VAL A 295 -4.17 -19.06 10.50
CA VAL A 295 -4.66 -18.45 11.73
C VAL A 295 -5.44 -19.46 12.55
N ARG A 296 -5.05 -19.63 13.80
CA ARG A 296 -5.83 -20.31 14.84
C ARG A 296 -6.63 -19.28 15.62
N PRO A 297 -7.97 -19.26 15.50
CA PRO A 297 -8.80 -18.45 16.39
C PRO A 297 -8.89 -19.07 17.79
N PRO A 298 -9.20 -18.26 18.82
CA PRO A 298 -9.67 -18.72 20.12
C PRO A 298 -10.84 -19.70 20.01
N GLU A 299 -10.95 -20.62 20.97
CA GLU A 299 -12.09 -21.52 21.08
C GLU A 299 -13.41 -20.72 21.11
N HIS A 300 -14.43 -21.22 20.40
CA HIS A 300 -15.75 -20.61 20.23
C HIS A 300 -15.82 -19.23 19.55
N ARG A 301 -14.73 -18.72 18.97
CA ARG A 301 -14.74 -17.46 18.21
C ARG A 301 -14.76 -17.72 16.71
N LYS A 302 -15.80 -17.24 16.02
CA LYS A 302 -15.81 -17.22 14.55
C LYS A 302 -15.03 -16.00 14.03
N PRO A 303 -13.90 -16.19 13.32
CA PRO A 303 -13.14 -15.08 12.73
C PRO A 303 -13.95 -14.36 11.64
N VAL A 304 -13.81 -13.04 11.60
CA VAL A 304 -14.19 -12.23 10.43
C VAL A 304 -12.93 -12.04 9.59
N TRP A 305 -12.69 -12.95 8.65
CA TRP A 305 -11.43 -13.07 7.91
C TRP A 305 -10.98 -11.79 7.21
N SER A 306 -11.90 -11.11 6.52
CA SER A 306 -11.63 -9.83 5.88
C SER A 306 -11.16 -8.75 6.87
N GLY A 307 -11.75 -8.70 8.06
CA GLY A 307 -11.36 -7.75 9.10
C GLY A 307 -10.02 -8.08 9.77
N LEU A 308 -9.58 -9.34 9.72
CA LEU A 308 -8.29 -9.79 10.25
C LEU A 308 -7.15 -9.66 9.23
N MET A 309 -7.48 -9.84 7.95
CA MET A 309 -6.54 -9.87 6.83
C MET A 309 -5.56 -8.71 6.88
N LYS A 310 -6.03 -7.45 6.99
CA LYS A 310 -5.13 -6.30 6.86
C LYS A 310 -4.16 -6.23 8.02
N GLY A 311 -4.70 -6.32 9.23
CA GLY A 311 -3.91 -6.23 10.44
C GLY A 311 -2.85 -7.32 10.52
N ILE A 312 -3.22 -8.56 10.16
CA ILE A 312 -2.28 -9.69 10.18
C ILE A 312 -1.23 -9.57 9.08
N ILE A 313 -1.64 -9.38 7.82
CA ILE A 313 -0.70 -9.31 6.69
C ILE A 313 0.24 -8.12 6.84
N ASP A 314 -0.28 -6.92 7.09
CA ASP A 314 0.56 -5.73 7.27
C ASP A 314 1.51 -5.93 8.46
N GLY A 315 1.04 -6.57 9.54
CA GLY A 315 1.85 -6.84 10.73
C GLY A 315 2.99 -7.81 10.47
N VAL A 316 2.71 -8.87 9.71
CA VAL A 316 3.73 -9.83 9.24
C VAL A 316 4.73 -9.13 8.32
N ILE A 317 4.28 -8.37 7.33
CA ILE A 317 5.16 -7.63 6.41
C ILE A 317 6.07 -6.67 7.20
N CYS A 318 5.51 -5.90 8.13
CA CYS A 318 6.28 -5.02 9.01
C CYS A 318 7.30 -5.78 9.87
N ALA A 319 7.02 -7.02 10.29
CA ALA A 319 7.95 -7.82 11.11
C ALA A 319 9.20 -8.25 10.33
N PHE A 320 9.10 -8.30 9.01
CA PHE A 320 10.18 -8.67 8.09
C PHE A 320 10.77 -7.47 7.33
N GLN A 321 10.50 -6.26 7.83
CA GLN A 321 11.10 -4.99 7.41
C GLN A 321 11.74 -4.30 8.59
N ALA A 322 12.77 -3.49 8.32
CA ALA A 322 13.38 -2.64 9.35
C ALA A 322 13.19 -1.16 9.03
N HIS A 323 13.12 -0.37 10.09
CA HIS A 323 13.02 1.08 10.03
C HIS A 323 14.41 1.68 9.72
N GLY A 324 14.47 2.59 8.75
CA GLY A 324 15.71 3.12 8.20
C GLY A 324 16.26 4.38 8.87
N SER A 325 15.41 5.23 9.45
CA SER A 325 15.79 6.47 10.14
C SER A 325 15.80 6.34 11.67
N PRO A 326 16.34 7.31 12.43
CA PRO A 326 16.09 7.37 13.86
C PRO A 326 14.59 7.37 14.17
N VAL A 327 14.16 6.55 15.13
CA VAL A 327 12.74 6.45 15.47
C VAL A 327 12.35 7.64 16.35
N ASP A 328 11.24 8.26 16.01
CA ASP A 328 10.71 9.38 16.75
C ASP A 328 10.25 8.97 18.17
N PRO A 329 10.75 9.61 19.25
CA PRO A 329 10.38 9.27 20.62
C PRO A 329 8.87 9.35 20.90
N GLU A 330 8.13 10.24 20.23
CA GLU A 330 6.68 10.31 20.38
C GLU A 330 6.00 9.08 19.75
N VAL A 331 6.53 8.57 18.63
CA VAL A 331 6.03 7.33 18.00
C VAL A 331 6.30 6.15 18.91
N LEU A 332 7.49 6.07 19.51
CA LEU A 332 7.84 5.02 20.47
C LEU A 332 6.90 5.04 21.68
N GLY A 333 6.66 6.22 22.28
CA GLY A 333 5.72 6.35 23.41
C GLY A 333 4.30 5.89 23.07
N ARG A 334 3.78 6.31 21.90
CA ARG A 334 2.43 5.90 21.45
C ARG A 334 2.33 4.39 21.20
N LEU A 335 3.37 3.77 20.64
CA LEU A 335 3.43 2.32 20.44
C LEU A 335 3.54 1.58 21.78
N ALA A 336 4.40 2.05 22.67
CA ALA A 336 4.60 1.50 24.01
C ALA A 336 3.31 1.48 24.82
N ASP A 337 2.57 2.60 24.83
CA ASP A 337 1.27 2.71 25.50
C ASP A 337 0.25 1.73 24.90
N SER A 338 0.18 1.67 23.56
CA SER A 338 -0.78 0.81 22.86
C SER A 338 -0.49 -0.68 23.05
N LEU A 339 0.79 -1.07 23.07
CA LEU A 339 1.24 -2.45 23.20
C LEU A 339 1.45 -2.86 24.66
N ARG A 340 1.43 -1.90 25.59
CA ARG A 340 1.78 -2.04 27.01
C ARG A 340 3.16 -2.70 27.18
N THR A 341 4.15 -2.12 26.51
CA THR A 341 5.52 -2.61 26.55
C THR A 341 6.53 -1.50 26.65
N ASP A 342 7.79 -1.85 26.90
CA ASP A 342 8.90 -0.91 27.00
C ASP A 342 9.19 -0.22 25.64
N PRO A 343 9.31 1.12 25.59
CA PRO A 343 9.68 1.84 24.38
C PRO A 343 11.05 1.44 23.79
N GLY A 344 12.02 1.08 24.65
CA GLY A 344 13.36 0.67 24.22
C GLY A 344 13.36 -0.71 23.56
N GLU A 345 12.48 -1.62 24.00
CA GLU A 345 12.23 -2.88 23.28
C GLU A 345 11.69 -2.62 21.87
N ILE A 346 10.71 -1.70 21.74
CA ILE A 346 10.12 -1.36 20.44
C ILE A 346 11.17 -0.75 19.51
N GLU A 347 11.94 0.21 20.01
CA GLU A 347 13.01 0.87 19.24
C GLU A 347 14.05 -0.14 18.76
N LYS A 348 14.49 -1.03 19.66
CA LYS A 348 15.42 -2.10 19.35
C LYS A 348 14.92 -2.95 18.18
N TYR A 349 13.67 -3.43 18.24
CA TYR A 349 13.12 -4.27 17.17
C TYR A 349 12.87 -3.52 15.86
N LEU A 350 12.46 -2.25 15.92
CA LEU A 350 12.27 -1.44 14.72
C LEU A 350 13.58 -1.22 13.96
N LEU A 351 14.69 -1.04 14.68
CA LEU A 351 16.01 -0.76 14.08
C LEU A 351 16.82 -2.03 13.76
N ASP A 352 16.39 -3.20 14.23
CA ASP A 352 17.07 -4.46 14.03
C ASP A 352 16.92 -4.95 12.57
N ARG A 353 18.04 -4.95 11.85
CA ARG A 353 18.11 -5.34 10.42
C ARG A 353 18.28 -6.84 10.20
N SER A 354 18.43 -7.65 11.25
CA SER A 354 18.66 -9.09 11.12
C SER A 354 17.49 -9.82 10.46
N ARG A 355 16.27 -9.28 10.58
CA ARG A 355 15.04 -9.86 10.02
C ARG A 355 14.50 -9.15 8.79
N SER A 356 15.19 -8.13 8.27
CA SER A 356 14.69 -7.28 7.18
C SER A 356 14.83 -7.94 5.80
N VAL A 357 14.23 -9.11 5.61
CA VAL A 357 14.28 -9.85 4.33
C VAL A 357 13.53 -9.12 3.20
N LEU A 358 12.57 -8.26 3.55
CA LEU A 358 11.86 -7.35 2.64
C LEU A 358 12.50 -5.94 2.58
N GLY A 359 13.71 -5.80 3.13
CA GLY A 359 14.49 -4.57 3.08
C GLY A 359 14.11 -3.51 4.12
N LEU A 360 14.70 -2.33 3.93
CA LEU A 360 14.54 -1.16 4.79
C LEU A 360 13.44 -0.24 4.28
N ARG A 361 12.63 0.28 5.20
CA ARG A 361 11.72 1.40 4.92
C ARG A 361 12.32 2.67 5.54
N PRO A 362 12.48 3.77 4.78
CA PRO A 362 12.96 5.03 5.36
C PRO A 362 12.20 5.40 6.63
N ARG A 363 10.86 5.29 6.60
CA ARG A 363 9.98 5.45 7.76
C ARG A 363 8.94 4.33 7.82
N LEU A 364 9.29 3.18 8.40
CA LEU A 364 8.33 2.10 8.62
C LEU A 364 7.17 2.54 9.54
N VAL A 365 7.48 3.39 10.50
CA VAL A 365 6.51 4.00 11.43
C VAL A 365 6.65 5.51 11.43
N SER A 366 5.53 6.23 11.58
CA SER A 366 5.53 7.69 11.64
C SER A 366 4.34 8.22 12.43
N ARG A 367 4.43 9.48 12.88
CA ARG A 367 3.30 10.16 13.55
C ARG A 367 2.11 10.25 12.59
N PHE A 368 0.92 9.92 13.09
CA PHE A 368 -0.30 10.10 12.31
C PHE A 368 -1.48 10.48 13.19
N LYS A 369 -1.90 11.75 13.13
CA LYS A 369 -2.91 12.32 14.03
C LYS A 369 -2.55 12.00 15.49
N SER A 370 -3.46 11.41 16.25
CA SER A 370 -3.22 10.90 17.62
C SER A 370 -2.62 9.49 17.68
N GLY A 371 -2.44 8.81 16.54
CA GLY A 371 -1.92 7.46 16.44
C GLY A 371 -0.56 7.37 15.75
N VAL A 372 -0.22 6.16 15.31
CA VAL A 372 1.00 5.84 14.55
C VAL A 372 0.56 5.26 13.22
N LYS A 373 1.13 5.77 12.13
CA LYS A 373 1.00 5.16 10.81
C LYS A 373 2.13 4.16 10.62
N TRP A 374 1.76 2.96 10.17
CA TRP A 374 2.68 1.96 9.63
C TRP A 374 2.69 2.08 8.10
N ASP A 375 3.85 1.88 7.48
CA ASP A 375 4.04 2.05 6.03
C ASP A 375 4.83 0.85 5.45
N PRO A 376 4.25 -0.36 5.50
CA PRO A 376 4.86 -1.55 4.91
C PRO A 376 5.05 -1.42 3.40
N SER A 377 5.86 -2.29 2.80
CA SER A 377 5.89 -2.48 1.33
C SER A 377 4.78 -3.43 0.84
N ASP A 378 3.56 -3.30 1.36
CA ASP A 378 2.39 -4.14 1.03
C ASP A 378 1.98 -4.04 -0.45
N HIS A 379 2.20 -2.90 -1.11
CA HIS A 379 2.02 -2.76 -2.56
C HIS A 379 2.83 -3.73 -3.45
N LEU A 380 3.89 -4.37 -2.91
CA LEU A 380 4.68 -5.42 -3.56
C LEU A 380 4.15 -6.83 -3.27
N CYS A 381 3.21 -6.98 -2.33
CA CYS A 381 2.52 -8.23 -2.06
C CYS A 381 1.46 -8.47 -3.16
N VAL A 382 1.81 -9.29 -4.15
CA VAL A 382 0.94 -9.53 -5.32
C VAL A 382 0.07 -10.77 -5.18
N ALA A 383 0.32 -11.60 -4.18
CA ALA A 383 -0.40 -12.83 -3.90
C ALA A 383 -0.39 -13.10 -2.39
N GLY A 384 -1.56 -13.37 -1.80
CA GLY A 384 -1.67 -13.57 -0.36
C GLY A 384 -2.74 -14.57 0.05
N GLU A 385 -2.48 -15.26 1.15
CA GLU A 385 -3.43 -16.19 1.78
C GLU A 385 -3.54 -15.92 3.28
N LEU A 386 -4.78 -15.84 3.77
CA LEU A 386 -5.11 -15.93 5.18
C LEU A 386 -6.12 -17.05 5.38
N LEU A 387 -5.64 -18.19 5.88
CA LEU A 387 -6.40 -19.43 5.97
C LEU A 387 -6.71 -19.78 7.43
N ALA A 388 -7.85 -20.41 7.67
CA ALA A 388 -8.14 -21.04 8.96
C ALA A 388 -7.15 -22.16 9.23
N ALA A 389 -6.66 -22.34 10.44
CA ALA A 389 -5.99 -23.60 10.79
C ALA A 389 -7.01 -24.74 10.85
N GLU A 390 -6.59 -25.97 10.55
CA GLU A 390 -7.45 -27.16 10.70
C GLU A 390 -7.67 -27.50 12.18
N ASP A 391 -6.67 -27.25 13.03
CA ASP A 391 -6.77 -27.44 14.48
C ASP A 391 -7.11 -26.13 15.19
N ALA A 392 -7.97 -26.19 16.21
CA ALA A 392 -8.21 -25.07 17.11
C ALA A 392 -7.00 -24.80 18.03
N SER A 393 -6.88 -23.56 18.51
CA SER A 393 -5.90 -23.24 19.56
C SER A 393 -6.28 -23.95 20.87
N ALA A 394 -5.34 -24.66 21.49
CA ALA A 394 -5.54 -25.26 22.82
C ALA A 394 -5.67 -24.21 23.93
N ASP A 395 -5.12 -23.01 23.72
CA ASP A 395 -4.87 -22.02 24.78
C ASP A 395 -5.84 -20.83 24.74
N GLY A 396 -6.91 -20.89 23.94
CA GLY A 396 -7.94 -19.85 23.89
C GLY A 396 -7.46 -18.48 23.34
N SER A 397 -6.26 -18.41 22.77
CA SER A 397 -5.68 -17.21 22.16
C SER A 397 -5.63 -17.29 20.64
N TRP A 398 -5.42 -16.13 19.99
CA TRP A 398 -5.12 -16.11 18.56
C TRP A 398 -3.69 -16.55 18.33
N ALA A 399 -3.44 -17.42 17.36
CA ALA A 399 -2.08 -17.75 16.94
C ALA A 399 -1.96 -17.77 15.42
N ILE A 400 -0.76 -17.48 14.92
CA ILE A 400 -0.46 -17.52 13.49
C ILE A 400 0.82 -18.30 13.20
N LYS A 401 0.86 -18.96 12.05
CA LYS A 401 2.09 -19.45 11.42
C LYS A 401 2.08 -19.04 9.96
N GLY A 402 3.23 -19.01 9.31
CA GLY A 402 3.25 -18.63 7.91
C GLY A 402 4.63 -18.49 7.31
N GLU A 403 4.62 -17.98 6.08
CA GLU A 403 5.81 -17.78 5.29
C GLU A 403 5.63 -16.61 4.31
N LEU A 404 6.77 -16.02 3.95
CA LEU A 404 6.92 -15.12 2.83
C LEU A 404 7.78 -15.82 1.79
N PHE A 405 7.43 -15.64 0.52
CA PHE A 405 8.12 -16.30 -0.59
C PHE A 405 8.21 -15.37 -1.80
N GLU A 406 9.21 -15.61 -2.63
CA GLU A 406 9.28 -15.02 -3.96
C GLU A 406 8.17 -15.56 -4.84
N VAL A 407 7.69 -14.72 -5.74
CA VAL A 407 6.71 -15.13 -6.74
C VAL A 407 7.32 -15.06 -8.12
N LEU A 408 7.01 -16.07 -8.92
CA LEU A 408 7.38 -16.17 -10.31
C LEU A 408 6.10 -16.11 -11.14
N ARG A 409 6.20 -15.55 -12.34
CA ARG A 409 5.10 -15.62 -13.30
C ARG A 409 5.08 -16.99 -13.95
#